data_AF-A0AAD9IV25-F1
#
_entry.id   AF-A0AAD9IV25-F1
#
_cell.length_a   1.000
_cell.length_b   1.000
_cell.length_c   1.000
_cell.angle_alpha   90.00
_cell.angle_beta   90.00
_cell.angle_gamma   90.00
#
_symmetry.space_group_name_H-M   'P 1'
#
loop_
_entity.id
_entity.type
_entity.pdbx_description
1 polymer ?
#
loop_
_entity_poly.entity_id
_entity_poly.type
_entity_poly.pdbx_seq_one_letter_code
_entity_poly.pdbx_strand_id
1 'polypeptide(L)'
;MILRVPKLGGLALFFAVAYLSLYLFYRNSVIKLEKVKLRLRYDRCKADQLQEMYIKDLEFKVALDLVDSNWKRFSGKLKGRRDRKSVHKAAPPEQTESCTNCLLYETNTKSLPSYNCIPLKVKYDPRLCLYPDEDDISLLHQFSGVWESDTVQDLQKWLERDPELGFIDVGCHIGPYTLAAAILDTDVLAVDSSSDNLNRLIQSLKSAGLESRVTVLKNFVGDITEYAGHVSKEKHNPAKRLKTPMTNASQTVTLDDLLPLCKFQKALLRLDVNGSEHRVFQSANVLFQKLFIPLVLMDWHAMKPFYWHASNDRDRLLVELMIEFFLELDYIPVDLDRHVLHTELWDIWPSEVLWAHKTFQF
;
A
#
# COMPACT_ATOMS: atom_id res chain seq x y z
N MET A 1 15.77 18.81 -57.36
CA MET A 1 15.46 17.52 -57.99
C MET A 1 14.09 17.09 -57.46
N ILE A 2 13.02 17.37 -58.19
CA ILE A 2 11.63 17.07 -57.79
C ILE A 2 11.26 15.71 -58.39
N LEU A 3 11.14 14.68 -57.56
CA LEU A 3 10.72 13.35 -57.97
C LEU A 3 9.20 13.35 -58.23
N ARG A 4 8.83 13.26 -59.50
CA ARG A 4 7.44 13.03 -59.93
C ARG A 4 7.07 11.57 -59.65
N VAL A 5 6.14 11.35 -58.72
CA VAL A 5 5.49 10.05 -58.52
C VAL A 5 4.45 9.86 -59.64
N PRO A 6 4.44 8.74 -60.38
CA PRO A 6 3.47 8.52 -61.43
C PRO A 6 2.07 8.34 -60.83
N LYS A 7 1.07 8.97 -61.46
CA LYS A 7 -0.34 8.78 -61.13
C LYS A 7 -0.72 7.32 -61.40
N LEU A 8 -0.74 6.49 -60.36
CA LEU A 8 -1.39 5.19 -60.40
C LEU A 8 -2.88 5.42 -60.62
N GLY A 9 -3.40 4.96 -61.75
CA GLY A 9 -4.82 5.06 -62.08
C GLY A 9 -5.67 4.43 -60.99
N GLY A 10 -6.85 5.00 -60.71
CA GLY A 10 -7.71 4.64 -59.58
C GLY A 10 -8.04 3.14 -59.46
N LEU A 11 -7.95 2.39 -60.57
CA LEU A 11 -8.12 0.94 -60.59
C LEU A 11 -7.02 0.20 -59.80
N ALA A 12 -5.75 0.64 -59.91
CA ALA A 12 -4.63 0.01 -59.21
C ALA A 12 -4.70 0.25 -57.69
N LEU A 13 -5.15 1.44 -57.28
CA LEU A 13 -5.39 1.75 -55.88
C LEU A 13 -6.54 0.91 -55.31
N PHE A 14 -7.61 0.71 -56.09
CA PHE A 14 -8.74 -0.13 -55.69
C PHE A 14 -8.32 -1.59 -55.46
N PHE A 15 -7.50 -2.17 -56.35
CA PHE A 15 -6.99 -3.53 -56.17
C PHE A 15 -6.03 -3.64 -54.98
N ALA A 16 -5.20 -2.63 -54.72
CA ALA A 16 -4.30 -2.62 -53.57
C ALA A 16 -5.08 -2.61 -52.24
N VAL A 17 -6.14 -1.80 -52.14
CA VAL A 17 -7.00 -1.73 -50.96
C VAL A 17 -7.76 -3.04 -50.77
N ALA A 18 -8.37 -3.60 -51.84
CA ALA A 18 -9.09 -4.87 -51.77
C ALA A 18 -8.17 -6.03 -51.34
N TYR A 19 -6.94 -6.08 -51.88
CA TYR A 19 -5.95 -7.09 -51.51
C TYR A 19 -5.52 -6.97 -50.04
N LEU A 20 -5.30 -5.74 -49.54
CA LEU A 20 -4.96 -5.51 -48.15
C LEU A 20 -6.10 -5.90 -47.20
N SER A 21 -7.35 -5.61 -47.55
CA SER A 21 -8.53 -6.01 -46.77
C SER A 21 -8.69 -7.54 -46.72
N LEU A 22 -8.50 -8.24 -47.84
CA LEU A 22 -8.53 -9.71 -47.88
C LEU A 22 -7.38 -10.33 -47.08
N TYR A 23 -6.18 -9.76 -47.17
CA TYR A 23 -5.01 -10.20 -46.41
C TYR A 23 -5.23 -10.05 -44.90
N LEU A 24 -5.78 -8.91 -44.46
CA LEU A 24 -6.11 -8.68 -43.03
C LEU A 24 -7.22 -9.62 -42.54
N PHE A 25 -8.24 -9.89 -43.37
CA PHE A 25 -9.30 -10.85 -43.03
C PHE A 25 -8.76 -12.29 -42.92
N TYR A 26 -7.89 -12.71 -43.86
CA TYR A 26 -7.23 -14.01 -43.82
C TYR A 26 -6.33 -14.14 -42.58
N ARG A 27 -5.51 -13.12 -42.29
CA ARG A 27 -4.64 -13.09 -41.10
C ARG A 27 -5.45 -13.21 -39.81
N ASN A 28 -6.56 -12.49 -39.67
CA ASN A 28 -7.42 -12.59 -38.48
C ASN A 28 -8.12 -13.94 -38.35
N SER A 29 -8.46 -14.59 -39.48
CA SER A 29 -9.10 -15.91 -39.49
C SER A 29 -8.12 -17.03 -39.12
N VAL A 30 -6.88 -16.95 -39.61
CA VAL A 30 -5.79 -17.89 -39.26
C VAL A 30 -5.42 -17.79 -37.77
N ILE A 31 -5.35 -16.57 -37.22
CA ILE A 31 -5.13 -16.36 -35.77
C ILE A 31 -6.27 -16.95 -34.93
N LYS A 32 -7.52 -16.89 -35.40
CA LYS A 32 -8.68 -17.53 -34.73
C LYS A 32 -8.58 -19.06 -34.75
N LEU A 33 -8.14 -19.64 -35.87
CA LEU A 33 -7.96 -21.09 -36.03
C LEU A 33 -6.79 -21.64 -35.20
N GLU A 34 -5.69 -20.91 -35.06
CA GLU A 34 -4.60 -21.30 -34.15
C GLU A 34 -5.02 -21.24 -32.67
N LYS A 35 -5.83 -20.24 -32.28
CA LYS A 35 -6.39 -20.16 -30.93
C LYS A 35 -7.34 -21.34 -30.62
N VAL A 36 -8.10 -21.82 -31.60
CA VAL A 36 -8.97 -23.00 -31.45
C VAL A 36 -8.15 -24.30 -31.38
N LYS A 37 -7.07 -24.43 -32.17
CA LYS A 37 -6.15 -25.59 -32.09
C LYS A 37 -5.36 -25.64 -30.78
N LEU A 38 -5.01 -24.47 -30.20
CA LEU A 38 -4.41 -24.37 -28.86
C LEU A 38 -5.41 -24.75 -27.77
N ARG A 39 -6.70 -24.39 -27.91
CA ARG A 39 -7.78 -24.81 -26.99
C ARG A 39 -7.98 -26.33 -26.99
N LEU A 40 -7.93 -26.97 -28.15
CA LEU A 40 -8.13 -28.42 -28.30
C LEU A 40 -6.93 -29.28 -27.84
N ARG A 41 -5.72 -28.72 -27.74
CA ARG A 41 -4.58 -29.41 -27.10
C ARG A 41 -4.59 -29.32 -25.59
N TYR A 42 -5.32 -28.37 -25.01
CA TYR A 42 -5.38 -28.13 -23.57
C TYR A 42 -6.29 -29.12 -22.83
N ASP A 43 -7.24 -29.76 -23.51
CA ASP A 43 -8.22 -30.68 -22.90
C ASP A 43 -7.70 -32.10 -22.55
N ARG A 44 -6.42 -32.42 -22.81
CA ARG A 44 -5.79 -33.68 -22.36
C ARG A 44 -5.07 -33.60 -21.01
N CYS A 45 -4.97 -32.41 -20.38
CA CYS A 45 -4.34 -32.23 -19.05
C CYS A 45 -5.33 -32.23 -17.86
N LYS A 46 -6.56 -32.70 -18.06
CA LYS A 46 -7.64 -32.55 -17.07
C LYS A 46 -7.61 -33.54 -15.89
N ALA A 47 -6.79 -34.59 -15.92
CA ALA A 47 -6.72 -35.55 -14.81
C ALA A 47 -5.82 -35.06 -13.65
N ASP A 48 -4.66 -34.49 -13.96
CA ASP A 48 -3.74 -33.97 -12.94
C ASP A 48 -4.22 -32.62 -12.36
N GLN A 49 -4.93 -31.81 -13.17
CA GLN A 49 -5.58 -30.58 -12.69
C GLN A 49 -6.74 -30.84 -11.72
N LEU A 50 -7.44 -31.97 -11.81
CA LEU A 50 -8.52 -32.31 -10.88
C LEU A 50 -7.98 -32.66 -9.49
N GLN A 51 -6.80 -33.26 -9.40
CA GLN A 51 -6.15 -33.58 -8.14
C GLN A 51 -5.53 -32.32 -7.49
N GLU A 52 -4.92 -31.42 -8.28
CA GLU A 52 -4.50 -30.10 -7.80
C GLU A 52 -5.69 -29.20 -7.40
N MET A 53 -6.80 -29.24 -8.14
CA MET A 53 -8.04 -28.53 -7.76
C MET A 53 -8.61 -29.07 -6.44
N TYR A 54 -8.58 -30.38 -6.22
CA TYR A 54 -9.11 -30.97 -4.98
C TYR A 54 -8.24 -30.63 -3.76
N ILE A 55 -6.91 -30.58 -3.94
CA ILE A 55 -5.98 -30.14 -2.89
C ILE A 55 -6.17 -28.63 -2.61
N LYS A 56 -6.33 -27.81 -3.65
CA LYS A 56 -6.63 -26.38 -3.50
C LYS A 56 -7.99 -26.12 -2.86
N ASP A 57 -9.00 -26.94 -3.15
CA ASP A 57 -10.33 -26.87 -2.52
C ASP A 57 -10.28 -27.25 -1.02
N LEU A 58 -9.41 -28.19 -0.63
CA LEU A 58 -9.16 -28.50 0.77
C LEU A 58 -8.40 -27.38 1.49
N GLU A 59 -7.35 -26.83 0.89
CA GLU A 59 -6.62 -25.68 1.45
C GLU A 59 -7.51 -24.43 1.55
N PHE A 60 -8.41 -24.24 0.57
CA PHE A 60 -9.41 -23.19 0.57
C PHE A 60 -10.46 -23.37 1.66
N LYS A 61 -10.94 -24.60 1.89
CA LYS A 61 -11.85 -24.90 3.03
C LYS A 61 -11.18 -24.66 4.37
N VAL A 62 -9.93 -25.04 4.55
CA VAL A 62 -9.19 -24.76 5.79
C VAL A 62 -8.98 -23.25 5.98
N ALA A 63 -8.71 -22.51 4.91
CA ALA A 63 -8.63 -21.05 4.96
C ALA A 63 -9.98 -20.40 5.30
N LEU A 64 -11.09 -20.89 4.70
CA LEU A 64 -12.43 -20.45 5.03
C LEU A 64 -12.83 -20.76 6.46
N ASP A 65 -12.47 -21.93 7.00
CA ASP A 65 -12.74 -22.29 8.39
C ASP A 65 -11.93 -21.44 9.38
N LEU A 66 -10.69 -21.07 9.03
CA LEU A 66 -9.88 -20.12 9.80
C LEU A 66 -10.44 -18.69 9.75
N VAL A 67 -10.91 -18.25 8.59
CA VAL A 67 -11.57 -16.95 8.43
C VAL A 67 -12.90 -16.94 9.18
N ASP A 68 -13.73 -17.97 9.06
CA ASP A 68 -15.06 -18.07 9.68
C ASP A 68 -14.96 -18.22 11.22
N SER A 69 -13.94 -18.92 11.73
CA SER A 69 -13.69 -19.00 13.18
C SER A 69 -13.20 -17.67 13.76
N ASN A 70 -12.33 -16.94 13.06
CA ASN A 70 -11.94 -15.58 13.44
C ASN A 70 -13.12 -14.60 13.30
N TRP A 71 -13.95 -14.77 12.27
CA TRP A 71 -15.11 -13.94 11.98
C TRP A 71 -16.27 -14.12 12.97
N LYS A 72 -16.57 -15.36 13.37
CA LYS A 72 -17.57 -15.64 14.42
C LYS A 72 -17.15 -15.06 15.77
N ARG A 73 -15.84 -15.05 16.07
CA ARG A 73 -15.28 -14.38 17.24
C ARG A 73 -15.41 -12.84 17.16
N PHE A 74 -15.46 -12.31 15.94
CA PHE A 74 -15.51 -10.88 15.61
C PHE A 74 -16.94 -10.32 15.60
N SER A 75 -17.87 -10.91 14.84
CA SER A 75 -19.27 -10.46 14.72
C SER A 75 -20.05 -10.49 16.04
N GLY A 76 -19.69 -11.40 16.95
CA GLY A 76 -20.25 -11.46 18.30
C GLY A 76 -19.90 -10.25 19.19
N LYS A 77 -18.77 -9.57 18.93
CA LYS A 77 -18.31 -8.41 19.72
C LYS A 77 -18.82 -7.07 19.17
N LEU A 78 -19.05 -6.96 17.87
CA LEU A 78 -19.51 -5.71 17.24
C LEU A 78 -21.01 -5.42 17.42
N LYS A 79 -21.85 -6.45 17.54
CA LYS A 79 -23.31 -6.29 17.72
C LYS A 79 -23.73 -5.53 18.98
N GLY A 80 -22.83 -5.33 19.95
CA GLY A 80 -23.10 -4.57 21.18
C GLY A 80 -22.94 -3.04 21.10
N ARG A 81 -22.61 -2.46 19.94
CA ARG A 81 -22.06 -1.08 19.88
C ARG A 81 -22.90 0.00 19.19
N ARG A 82 -24.15 -0.26 18.78
CA ARG A 82 -24.98 0.75 18.06
C ARG A 82 -25.43 1.97 18.88
N ASP A 83 -25.23 2.00 20.20
CA ASP A 83 -25.69 3.10 21.06
C ASP A 83 -24.55 3.91 21.71
N ARG A 84 -23.69 4.57 20.90
CA ARG A 84 -22.74 5.58 21.42
C ARG A 84 -23.09 6.98 20.92
N LYS A 85 -23.97 7.66 21.65
CA LYS A 85 -24.02 9.13 21.71
C LYS A 85 -23.32 9.59 22.99
N SER A 86 -22.47 10.61 22.88
CA SER A 86 -21.59 11.21 23.89
C SER A 86 -20.20 10.55 24.03
N VAL A 87 -19.22 11.18 23.37
CA VAL A 87 -17.79 10.97 23.63
C VAL A 87 -17.44 11.86 24.82
N HIS A 88 -17.45 11.29 26.03
CA HIS A 88 -16.69 11.86 27.12
C HIS A 88 -15.20 11.76 26.77
N LYS A 89 -14.41 12.81 27.04
CA LYS A 89 -12.94 12.79 26.97
C LYS A 89 -12.42 11.64 27.84
N ALA A 90 -12.16 10.49 27.24
CA ALA A 90 -11.52 9.39 27.92
C ALA A 90 -10.10 9.83 28.30
N ALA A 91 -9.65 9.52 29.51
CA ALA A 91 -8.26 9.68 29.89
C ALA A 91 -7.37 8.91 28.89
N PRO A 92 -6.14 9.40 28.60
CA PRO A 92 -5.19 8.64 27.79
C PRO A 92 -5.06 7.22 28.35
N PRO A 93 -5.04 6.19 27.50
CA PRO A 93 -4.82 4.82 27.94
C PRO A 93 -3.54 4.76 28.77
N GLU A 94 -3.61 4.16 29.95
CA GLU A 94 -2.43 3.89 30.78
C GLU A 94 -1.40 3.12 29.94
N GLN A 95 -0.24 3.74 29.70
CA GLN A 95 0.86 3.23 28.87
C GLN A 95 1.64 2.10 29.54
N THR A 96 0.97 1.04 29.98
CA THR A 96 1.64 -0.08 30.69
C THR A 96 2.10 -1.20 29.76
N GLU A 97 1.66 -1.21 28.50
CA GLU A 97 2.07 -2.22 27.53
C GLU A 97 3.23 -1.70 26.68
N SER A 98 4.33 -2.46 26.63
CA SER A 98 5.47 -2.19 25.77
C SER A 98 5.32 -3.02 24.50
N CYS A 99 5.59 -2.45 23.32
CA CYS A 99 5.68 -3.25 22.09
C CYS A 99 6.95 -4.11 22.13
N THR A 100 6.80 -5.37 22.52
CA THR A 100 7.91 -6.32 22.72
C THR A 100 8.67 -6.65 21.44
N ASN A 101 8.04 -6.45 20.28
CA ASN A 101 8.58 -6.80 18.96
C ASN A 101 8.93 -5.57 18.10
N CYS A 102 8.75 -4.36 18.64
CA CYS A 102 9.10 -3.13 17.94
C CYS A 102 10.58 -2.84 18.11
N LEU A 103 11.28 -2.68 17.00
CA LEU A 103 12.69 -2.31 16.97
C LEU A 103 12.78 -0.79 16.88
N LEU A 104 12.84 -0.14 18.03
CA LEU A 104 13.02 1.31 18.09
C LEU A 104 14.35 1.69 17.40
N TYR A 105 14.26 2.52 16.37
CA TYR A 105 15.42 2.91 15.59
C TYR A 105 16.09 4.11 16.25
N GLU A 106 17.08 3.84 17.09
CA GLU A 106 17.74 4.87 17.88
C GLU A 106 18.43 5.93 17.00
N THR A 107 18.09 7.20 17.26
CA THR A 107 18.68 8.35 16.58
C THR A 107 20.14 8.61 16.99
N ASN A 108 20.60 8.09 18.14
CA ASN A 108 21.76 8.64 18.86
C ASN A 108 23.07 7.85 18.77
N THR A 109 23.11 6.66 18.18
CA THR A 109 24.23 5.73 18.47
C THR A 109 25.26 5.54 17.36
N LYS A 110 25.07 6.09 16.16
CA LYS A 110 26.07 5.99 15.07
C LYS A 110 26.27 7.31 14.34
N SER A 111 27.53 7.61 14.02
CA SER A 111 27.85 8.63 13.02
C SER A 111 27.24 8.18 11.70
N LEU A 112 26.16 8.84 11.28
CA LEU A 112 25.55 8.58 9.98
C LEU A 112 26.49 9.05 8.86
N PRO A 113 26.48 8.36 7.71
CA PRO A 113 27.13 8.88 6.50
C PRO A 113 26.64 10.29 6.18
N SER A 114 27.50 11.08 5.51
CA SER A 114 27.05 12.34 4.94
C SER A 114 26.09 12.05 3.79
N TYR A 115 24.89 12.63 3.85
CA TYR A 115 23.86 12.49 2.82
C TYR A 115 23.63 13.82 2.09
N ASN A 116 23.31 13.76 0.80
CA ASN A 116 22.83 14.91 0.07
C ASN A 116 21.38 15.20 0.49
N CYS A 117 21.15 16.31 1.18
CA CYS A 117 19.82 16.69 1.63
C CYS A 117 19.39 17.98 0.96
N ILE A 118 18.20 17.99 0.36
CA ILE A 118 17.63 19.13 -0.37
C ILE A 118 16.36 19.64 0.33
N PRO A 119 15.95 20.91 0.13
CA PRO A 119 14.66 21.37 0.63
C PRO A 119 13.51 20.56 0.01
N LEU A 120 12.64 20.03 0.86
CA LEU A 120 11.37 19.43 0.48
C LEU A 120 10.35 20.57 0.30
N LYS A 121 9.80 20.74 -0.90
CA LYS A 121 8.87 21.84 -1.24
C LYS A 121 7.47 21.63 -0.63
N VAL A 122 7.42 21.75 0.69
CA VAL A 122 6.23 21.70 1.54
C VAL A 122 6.29 22.89 2.50
N LYS A 123 5.27 23.07 3.34
CA LYS A 123 5.31 24.16 4.32
C LYS A 123 6.59 24.10 5.18
N TYR A 124 7.28 25.24 5.29
CA TYR A 124 8.54 25.45 6.01
C TYR A 124 9.80 24.76 5.44
N ASP A 125 9.71 24.17 4.25
CA ASP A 125 10.83 23.64 3.46
C ASP A 125 11.86 22.80 4.24
N PRO A 126 11.47 21.78 5.03
CA PRO A 126 12.41 20.93 5.76
C PRO A 126 13.36 20.23 4.80
N ARG A 127 14.58 19.89 5.24
CA ARG A 127 15.55 19.21 4.37
C ARG A 127 15.31 17.70 4.36
N LEU A 128 15.11 17.13 3.18
CA LEU A 128 14.99 15.69 2.93
C LEU A 128 16.29 15.14 2.35
N CYS A 129 16.82 14.06 2.93
CA CYS A 129 18.06 13.41 2.51
C CYS A 129 17.82 12.31 1.47
N LEU A 130 18.44 12.44 0.31
CA LEU A 130 18.17 11.65 -0.90
C LEU A 130 19.25 10.60 -1.17
N TYR A 131 18.87 9.53 -1.87
CA TYR A 131 19.83 8.59 -2.45
C TYR A 131 20.74 9.28 -3.48
N PRO A 132 22.00 8.83 -3.62
CA PRO A 132 22.83 9.24 -4.75
C PRO A 132 22.20 8.66 -6.03
N ASP A 133 21.58 9.52 -6.84
CA ASP A 133 21.14 9.41 -8.24
C ASP A 133 20.54 8.09 -8.78
N GLU A 134 20.09 7.16 -7.94
CA GLU A 134 19.70 5.80 -8.39
C GLU A 134 18.26 5.36 -8.04
N ASP A 135 17.47 6.13 -7.28
CA ASP A 135 16.06 5.80 -7.05
C ASP A 135 15.10 6.84 -7.68
N ASP A 136 13.99 6.35 -8.20
CA ASP A 136 12.98 7.17 -8.90
C ASP A 136 12.44 8.27 -7.99
N ILE A 137 12.35 8.00 -6.68
CA ILE A 137 11.87 8.94 -5.66
C ILE A 137 12.86 10.11 -5.50
N SER A 138 14.16 9.85 -5.36
CA SER A 138 15.15 10.93 -5.24
C SER A 138 15.27 11.71 -6.54
N LEU A 139 15.22 11.04 -7.69
CA LEU A 139 15.22 11.72 -8.99
C LEU A 139 14.01 12.66 -9.11
N LEU A 140 12.81 12.19 -8.81
CA LEU A 140 11.62 13.03 -8.87
C LEU A 140 11.65 14.16 -7.84
N HIS A 141 12.21 13.96 -6.65
CA HIS A 141 12.46 15.04 -5.70
C HIS A 141 13.48 16.06 -6.21
N GLN A 142 14.56 15.63 -6.87
CA GLN A 142 15.54 16.56 -7.45
C GLN A 142 14.89 17.47 -8.50
N PHE A 143 13.95 16.96 -9.30
CA PHE A 143 13.28 17.74 -10.35
C PHE A 143 12.12 18.59 -9.82
N SER A 144 11.19 17.99 -9.08
CA SER A 144 9.96 18.65 -8.64
C SER A 144 10.11 19.35 -7.29
N GLY A 145 11.02 18.88 -6.44
CA GLY A 145 11.20 19.30 -5.05
C GLY A 145 10.29 18.57 -4.05
N VAL A 146 9.32 17.77 -4.50
CA VAL A 146 8.38 17.04 -3.63
C VAL A 146 7.74 15.89 -4.39
N TRP A 147 7.79 14.69 -3.81
CA TRP A 147 7.04 13.53 -4.29
C TRP A 147 5.55 13.66 -3.96
N GLU A 148 4.67 13.32 -4.91
CA GLU A 148 3.20 13.34 -4.72
C GLU A 148 2.70 14.65 -4.09
N SER A 149 3.10 15.77 -4.69
CA SER A 149 2.88 17.11 -4.13
C SER A 149 1.46 17.35 -3.64
N ASP A 150 0.46 16.96 -4.42
CA ASP A 150 -0.96 17.19 -4.08
C ASP A 150 -1.37 16.40 -2.84
N THR A 151 -0.95 15.13 -2.75
CA THR A 151 -1.22 14.26 -1.59
C THR A 151 -0.52 14.76 -0.33
N VAL A 152 0.73 15.19 -0.45
CA VAL A 152 1.48 15.77 0.68
C VAL A 152 0.85 17.09 1.15
N GLN A 153 0.41 17.94 0.22
CA GLN A 153 -0.29 19.19 0.57
C GLN A 153 -1.63 18.91 1.25
N ASP A 154 -2.39 17.93 0.78
CA ASP A 154 -3.64 17.51 1.43
C ASP A 154 -3.40 16.95 2.83
N LEU A 155 -2.35 16.14 3.02
CA LEU A 155 -1.91 15.72 4.36
C LEU A 155 -1.69 16.91 5.28
N GLN A 156 -0.94 17.92 4.83
CA GLN A 156 -0.67 19.11 5.64
C GLN A 156 -1.97 19.84 6.00
N LYS A 157 -2.90 20.02 5.06
CA LYS A 157 -4.21 20.66 5.32
C LYS A 157 -5.02 19.88 6.36
N TRP A 158 -5.04 18.55 6.29
CA TRP A 158 -5.79 17.72 7.25
C TRP A 158 -5.22 17.82 8.65
N LEU A 159 -3.89 17.78 8.80
CA LEU A 159 -3.21 17.91 10.09
C LEU A 159 -3.37 19.33 10.68
N GLU A 160 -3.31 20.37 9.86
CA GLU A 160 -3.53 21.75 10.32
C GLU A 160 -4.97 21.99 10.80
N ARG A 161 -5.94 21.36 10.14
CA ARG A 161 -7.36 21.48 10.51
C ARG A 161 -7.66 20.83 11.86
N ASP A 162 -6.90 19.81 12.24
CA ASP A 162 -7.08 19.10 13.50
C ASP A 162 -5.73 18.82 14.20
N PRO A 163 -5.25 19.77 15.02
CA PRO A 163 -3.99 19.64 15.75
C PRO A 163 -3.94 18.49 16.77
N GLU A 164 -5.06 17.82 17.08
CA GLU A 164 -5.07 16.63 17.94
C GLU A 164 -4.75 15.34 17.15
N LEU A 165 -4.65 15.41 15.82
CA LEU A 165 -4.22 14.29 14.99
C LEU A 165 -2.73 14.02 15.18
N GLY A 166 -2.42 12.78 15.54
CA GLY A 166 -1.13 12.18 15.22
C GLY A 166 -1.07 11.68 13.78
N PHE A 167 0.11 11.23 13.37
CA PHE A 167 0.31 10.62 12.06
C PHE A 167 1.04 9.28 12.20
N ILE A 168 0.51 8.24 11.55
CA ILE A 168 1.15 6.93 11.45
C ILE A 168 1.53 6.73 9.98
N ASP A 169 2.83 6.64 9.68
CA ASP A 169 3.38 6.47 8.33
C ASP A 169 4.01 5.09 8.20
N VAL A 170 3.27 4.13 7.65
CA VAL A 170 3.72 2.75 7.47
C VAL A 170 4.26 2.58 6.06
N GLY A 171 5.53 2.19 5.96
CA GLY A 171 6.27 2.26 4.70
C GLY A 171 6.74 3.68 4.42
N CYS A 172 7.32 4.34 5.42
CA CYS A 172 7.65 5.76 5.32
C CYS A 172 8.76 6.07 4.29
N HIS A 173 9.50 5.06 3.81
CA HIS A 173 10.63 5.23 2.91
C HIS A 173 11.65 6.22 3.50
N ILE A 174 12.21 7.13 2.68
CA ILE A 174 13.07 8.23 3.14
C ILE A 174 12.32 9.32 3.94
N GLY A 175 10.99 9.21 4.06
CA GLY A 175 10.14 10.00 4.95
C GLY A 175 9.66 11.37 4.45
N PRO A 176 9.28 11.57 3.17
CA PRO A 176 8.71 12.84 2.73
C PRO A 176 7.41 13.18 3.49
N TYR A 177 6.51 12.21 3.65
CA TYR A 177 5.25 12.38 4.39
C TYR A 177 5.50 12.56 5.89
N THR A 178 6.37 11.72 6.47
CA THR A 178 6.80 11.85 7.88
C THR A 178 7.31 13.26 8.19
N LEU A 179 8.21 13.82 7.36
CA LEU A 179 8.74 15.18 7.57
C LEU A 179 7.67 16.26 7.39
N ALA A 180 6.82 16.12 6.36
CA ALA A 180 5.74 17.06 6.08
C ALA A 180 4.71 17.15 7.22
N ALA A 181 4.48 16.05 7.94
CA ALA A 181 3.68 16.02 9.15
C ALA A 181 4.43 16.61 10.36
N ALA A 182 5.65 16.11 10.63
CA ALA A 182 6.41 16.51 11.82
C ALA A 182 6.72 18.02 11.89
N ILE A 183 6.93 18.67 10.74
CA ILE A 183 7.18 20.13 10.66
C ILE A 183 5.96 20.97 11.04
N LEU A 184 4.76 20.37 11.12
CA LEU A 184 3.52 20.98 11.59
C LEU A 184 3.27 20.77 13.09
N ASP A 185 4.28 20.35 13.84
CA ASP A 185 4.19 20.01 15.26
C ASP A 185 3.36 18.75 15.58
N THR A 186 3.06 17.94 14.57
CA THR A 186 2.37 16.65 14.70
C THR A 186 3.31 15.57 15.25
N ASP A 187 2.84 14.80 16.24
CA ASP A 187 3.53 13.60 16.69
C ASP A 187 3.38 12.48 15.65
N VAL A 188 4.50 11.91 15.20
CA VAL A 188 4.54 10.91 14.13
C VAL A 188 5.10 9.57 14.62
N LEU A 189 4.47 8.48 14.20
CA LEU A 189 5.01 7.13 14.27
C LEU A 189 5.36 6.66 12.86
N ALA A 190 6.65 6.59 12.53
CA ALA A 190 7.15 6.22 11.21
C ALA A 190 7.75 4.81 11.23
N VAL A 191 7.38 3.97 10.26
CA VAL A 191 7.81 2.56 10.21
C VAL A 191 8.33 2.23 8.82
N ASP A 192 9.54 1.68 8.75
CA ASP A 192 10.12 1.10 7.52
C ASP A 192 11.04 -0.06 7.88
N SER A 193 11.25 -1.01 6.97
CA SER A 193 12.14 -2.15 7.18
C SER A 193 13.59 -1.90 6.78
N SER A 194 13.82 -0.93 5.88
CA SER A 194 15.11 -0.61 5.27
C SER A 194 15.91 0.34 6.16
N SER A 195 17.08 -0.12 6.62
CA SER A 195 17.98 0.74 7.41
C SER A 195 18.44 1.96 6.61
N ASP A 196 18.59 1.85 5.29
CA ASP A 196 19.07 2.94 4.46
C ASP A 196 18.02 4.05 4.34
N ASN A 197 16.74 3.68 4.18
CA ASN A 197 15.61 4.61 4.24
C ASN A 197 15.59 5.33 5.60
N LEU A 198 15.65 4.55 6.69
CA LEU A 198 15.59 5.09 8.03
C LEU A 198 16.79 5.98 8.37
N ASN A 199 18.01 5.62 7.98
CA ASN A 199 19.19 6.46 8.18
C ASN A 199 19.02 7.85 7.53
N ARG A 200 18.41 7.91 6.35
CA ARG A 200 18.13 9.17 5.64
C ARG A 200 17.03 9.98 6.30
N LEU A 201 15.95 9.32 6.72
CA LEU A 201 14.90 9.95 7.51
C LEU A 201 15.49 10.54 8.80
N ILE A 202 16.28 9.79 9.56
CA ILE A 202 16.91 10.25 10.80
C ILE A 202 17.84 11.45 10.54
N GLN A 203 18.64 11.43 9.47
CA GLN A 203 19.47 12.59 9.12
C GLN A 203 18.62 13.82 8.76
N SER A 204 17.50 13.61 8.06
CA SER A 204 16.56 14.67 7.70
C SER A 204 15.95 15.30 8.96
N LEU A 205 15.46 14.46 9.88
CA LEU A 205 14.90 14.89 11.17
C LEU A 205 15.91 15.68 12.00
N LYS A 206 17.15 15.20 12.10
CA LYS A 206 18.25 15.91 12.79
C LYS A 206 18.54 17.27 12.19
N SER A 207 18.58 17.36 10.86
CA SER A 207 18.85 18.62 10.18
C SER A 207 17.74 19.65 10.37
N ALA A 208 16.52 19.20 10.67
CA ALA A 208 15.35 20.03 10.91
C ALA A 208 15.03 20.24 12.40
N GLY A 209 15.73 19.58 13.33
CA GLY A 209 15.44 19.63 14.77
C GLY A 209 14.10 18.98 15.14
N LEU A 210 13.68 17.94 14.43
CA LEU A 210 12.36 17.29 14.56
C LEU A 210 12.42 15.92 15.25
N GLU A 211 13.57 15.51 15.79
CA GLU A 211 13.76 14.15 16.34
C GLU A 211 12.82 13.84 17.50
N SER A 212 12.43 14.83 18.30
CA SER A 212 11.50 14.63 19.41
C SER A 212 10.05 14.39 18.98
N ARG A 213 9.70 14.76 17.74
CA ARG A 213 8.34 14.62 17.18
C ARG A 213 8.10 13.27 16.53
N VAL A 214 9.14 12.54 16.18
CA VAL A 214 9.02 11.30 15.39
C VAL A 214 9.57 10.10 16.16
N THR A 215 8.72 9.10 16.36
CA THR A 215 9.13 7.77 16.80
C THR A 215 9.37 6.92 15.56
N VAL A 216 10.60 6.43 15.37
CA VAL A 216 10.99 5.66 14.18
C VAL A 216 11.19 4.19 14.55
N LEU A 217 10.55 3.30 13.79
CA LEU A 217 10.66 1.85 13.97
C LEU A 217 11.28 1.18 12.75
N LYS A 218 12.17 0.21 13.00
CA LYS A 218 12.75 -0.66 11.98
C LYS A 218 12.05 -2.00 11.93
N ASN A 219 10.87 -2.04 11.31
CA ASN A 219 10.05 -3.24 11.23
C ASN A 219 9.38 -3.36 9.86
N PHE A 220 9.04 -4.57 9.46
CA PHE A 220 7.97 -4.78 8.48
C PHE A 220 6.62 -4.68 9.20
N VAL A 221 5.57 -4.21 8.51
CA VAL A 221 4.20 -4.31 9.03
C VAL A 221 3.45 -5.33 8.18
N GLY A 222 2.78 -6.29 8.83
CA GLY A 222 2.11 -7.41 8.16
C GLY A 222 0.98 -8.05 8.98
N ASP A 223 0.48 -9.20 8.52
CA ASP A 223 -0.62 -9.95 9.15
C ASP A 223 -0.19 -10.67 10.44
N ILE A 224 1.09 -11.02 10.55
CA ILE A 224 1.64 -11.82 11.65
C ILE A 224 3.01 -11.32 12.10
N THR A 225 3.28 -11.48 13.39
CA THR A 225 4.58 -11.16 13.99
C THR A 225 5.57 -12.30 13.74
N GLU A 226 6.31 -12.23 12.63
CA GLU A 226 7.35 -13.21 12.25
C GLU A 226 8.59 -12.50 11.69
N TYR A 227 9.71 -13.23 11.50
CA TYR A 227 10.86 -12.69 10.77
C TYR A 227 10.60 -12.71 9.26
N ALA A 228 10.62 -11.54 8.62
CA ALA A 228 10.54 -11.41 7.17
C ALA A 228 11.86 -10.90 6.60
N GLY A 229 12.33 -11.52 5.51
CA GLY A 229 13.50 -11.02 4.78
C GLY A 229 13.08 -10.35 3.48
N HIS A 230 13.86 -9.37 3.04
CA HIS A 230 13.78 -8.90 1.66
C HIS A 230 14.15 -10.05 0.73
N VAL A 231 13.17 -10.53 -0.04
CA VAL A 231 13.45 -11.36 -1.22
C VAL A 231 14.02 -10.41 -2.28
N SER A 232 15.23 -10.66 -2.75
CA SER A 232 15.83 -9.86 -3.83
C SER A 232 14.87 -9.82 -5.04
N LYS A 233 14.89 -8.70 -5.78
CA LYS A 233 13.98 -8.34 -6.89
C LYS A 233 13.76 -9.42 -7.98
N GLU A 234 14.48 -10.54 -7.95
CA GLU A 234 14.41 -11.59 -8.97
C GLU A 234 13.15 -12.46 -8.94
N LYS A 235 12.31 -12.43 -7.89
CA LYS A 235 10.98 -13.09 -7.91
C LYS A 235 9.95 -12.26 -7.15
N HIS A 236 8.95 -11.74 -7.86
CA HIS A 236 7.83 -10.91 -7.38
C HIS A 236 6.95 -11.59 -6.32
N ASN A 237 7.47 -11.80 -5.12
CA ASN A 237 6.64 -12.06 -3.94
C ASN A 237 7.24 -11.26 -2.78
N PRO A 238 6.71 -10.05 -2.50
CA PRO A 238 7.03 -9.37 -1.25
C PRO A 238 6.62 -10.30 -0.11
N ALA A 239 7.56 -10.61 0.77
CA ALA A 239 7.44 -11.57 1.88
C ALA A 239 7.19 -13.05 1.49
N LYS A 240 8.18 -13.74 0.91
CA LYS A 240 8.27 -15.19 1.16
C LYS A 240 8.65 -15.40 2.61
N ARG A 241 7.78 -16.09 3.37
CA ARG A 241 8.09 -16.55 4.73
C ARG A 241 9.40 -17.33 4.71
N LEU A 242 10.41 -16.81 5.39
CA LEU A 242 11.70 -17.48 5.52
C LEU A 242 11.68 -18.32 6.79
N LYS A 243 11.87 -19.63 6.64
CA LYS A 243 11.95 -20.55 7.79
C LYS A 243 13.24 -20.39 8.61
N THR A 244 14.22 -19.65 8.09
CA THR A 244 15.52 -19.40 8.74
C THR A 244 15.81 -17.91 8.77
N PRO A 245 16.32 -17.36 9.90
CA PRO A 245 16.73 -15.96 9.97
C PRO A 245 17.84 -15.71 8.96
N MET A 246 17.57 -14.91 7.93
CA MET A 246 18.64 -14.35 7.12
C MET A 246 19.33 -13.25 7.91
N THR A 247 20.61 -13.00 7.62
CA THR A 247 21.41 -11.92 8.23
C THR A 247 20.80 -10.52 8.05
N ASN A 248 19.81 -10.37 7.16
CA ASN A 248 19.07 -9.13 6.89
C ASN A 248 17.54 -9.28 7.08
N ALA A 249 17.07 -10.28 7.83
CA ALA A 249 15.65 -10.37 8.16
C ALA A 249 15.27 -9.27 9.17
N SER A 250 14.28 -8.44 8.82
CA SER A 250 13.67 -7.51 9.76
C SER A 250 12.47 -8.19 10.42
N GLN A 251 12.23 -7.84 11.68
CA GLN A 251 11.09 -8.34 12.42
C GLN A 251 9.80 -7.71 11.88
N THR A 252 8.79 -8.54 11.64
CA THR A 252 7.45 -8.08 11.27
C THR A 252 6.66 -7.80 12.54
N VAL A 253 5.91 -6.72 12.54
CA VAL A 253 4.90 -6.37 13.55
C VAL A 253 3.54 -6.22 12.88
N THR A 254 2.48 -6.26 13.67
CA THR A 254 1.12 -5.96 13.21
C THR A 254 0.77 -4.49 13.40
N LEU A 255 -0.33 -4.02 12.83
CA LEU A 255 -0.83 -2.67 13.14
C LEU A 255 -1.24 -2.54 14.61
N ASP A 256 -1.81 -3.59 15.19
CA ASP A 256 -2.17 -3.63 16.61
C ASP A 256 -0.95 -3.49 17.53
N ASP A 257 0.22 -4.05 17.15
CA ASP A 257 1.48 -3.92 17.90
C ASP A 257 1.99 -2.46 17.99
N LEU A 258 1.57 -1.58 17.08
CA LEU A 258 1.98 -0.18 17.06
C LEU A 258 1.26 0.68 18.10
N LEU A 259 0.09 0.23 18.58
CA LEU A 259 -0.78 1.00 19.48
C LEU A 259 -0.06 1.55 20.73
N PRO A 260 0.79 0.80 21.46
CA PRO A 260 1.39 1.30 22.68
C PRO A 260 2.42 2.42 22.46
N LEU A 261 2.87 2.61 21.21
CA LEU A 261 3.82 3.65 20.82
C LEU A 261 3.12 4.95 20.35
N CYS A 262 1.80 4.90 20.14
CA CYS A 262 1.02 6.06 19.76
C CYS A 262 0.87 7.01 20.95
N LYS A 263 1.37 8.25 20.81
CA LYS A 263 1.26 9.32 21.83
C LYS A 263 -0.05 10.12 21.72
N PHE A 264 -0.93 9.69 20.84
CA PHE A 264 -2.14 10.38 20.43
C PHE A 264 -3.35 9.42 20.48
N GLN A 265 -4.56 9.97 20.53
CA GLN A 265 -5.82 9.20 20.54
C GLN A 265 -6.56 9.26 19.20
N LYS A 266 -6.12 10.15 18.32
CA LYS A 266 -6.64 10.34 16.98
C LYS A 266 -5.47 10.34 16.01
N ALA A 267 -5.61 9.69 14.86
CA ALA A 267 -4.52 9.64 13.90
C ALA A 267 -4.97 9.62 12.45
N LEU A 268 -4.16 10.19 11.58
CA LEU A 268 -4.19 9.86 10.17
C LEU A 268 -3.23 8.69 9.93
N LEU A 269 -3.66 7.68 9.17
CA LEU A 269 -2.82 6.54 8.79
C LEU A 269 -2.46 6.64 7.31
N ARG A 270 -1.17 6.56 6.98
CA ARG A 270 -0.69 6.28 5.62
C ARG A 270 -0.14 4.85 5.58
N LEU A 271 -0.51 4.10 4.55
CA LEU A 271 -0.06 2.73 4.33
C LEU A 271 0.48 2.53 2.90
N ASP A 272 1.76 2.22 2.81
CA ASP A 272 2.48 1.97 1.56
C ASP A 272 3.43 0.78 1.76
N VAL A 273 2.90 -0.44 1.62
CA VAL A 273 3.65 -1.68 1.88
C VAL A 273 3.85 -2.51 0.61
N ASN A 274 3.82 -1.84 -0.54
CA ASN A 274 4.11 -2.40 -1.87
C ASN A 274 3.26 -3.64 -2.22
N GLY A 275 1.93 -3.56 -2.08
CA GLY A 275 1.01 -4.59 -2.57
C GLY A 275 0.65 -5.64 -1.51
N SER A 276 0.96 -5.38 -0.24
CA SER A 276 0.60 -6.22 0.90
C SER A 276 -0.41 -5.54 1.84
N GLU A 277 -1.08 -4.49 1.36
CA GLU A 277 -1.97 -3.64 2.15
C GLU A 277 -3.10 -4.48 2.76
N HIS A 278 -3.72 -5.37 1.99
CA HIS A 278 -4.78 -6.29 2.45
C HIS A 278 -4.36 -7.24 3.57
N ARG A 279 -3.07 -7.59 3.64
CA ARG A 279 -2.54 -8.46 4.70
C ARG A 279 -2.38 -7.68 5.99
N VAL A 280 -1.92 -6.44 5.91
CA VAL A 280 -1.71 -5.57 7.07
C VAL A 280 -3.00 -5.38 7.87
N PHE A 281 -4.16 -5.27 7.21
CA PHE A 281 -5.44 -5.10 7.91
C PHE A 281 -6.01 -6.35 8.59
N GLN A 282 -5.43 -7.53 8.36
CA GLN A 282 -5.86 -8.75 9.06
C GLN A 282 -5.63 -8.68 10.59
N SER A 283 -4.80 -7.73 11.04
CA SER A 283 -4.35 -7.55 12.42
C SER A 283 -4.42 -6.07 12.86
N ALA A 284 -5.44 -5.34 12.40
CA ALA A 284 -5.65 -3.91 12.70
C ALA A 284 -6.82 -3.60 13.65
N ASN A 285 -7.50 -4.63 14.14
CA ASN A 285 -8.77 -4.47 14.84
C ASN A 285 -8.60 -3.78 16.21
N VAL A 286 -7.54 -4.08 16.97
CA VAL A 286 -7.32 -3.45 18.27
C VAL A 286 -6.94 -1.98 18.10
N LEU A 287 -6.09 -1.66 17.11
CA LEU A 287 -5.71 -0.30 16.76
C LEU A 287 -6.94 0.55 16.46
N PHE A 288 -7.79 0.13 15.51
CA PHE A 288 -9.00 0.88 15.13
C PHE A 288 -10.07 0.92 16.24
N GLN A 289 -10.04 0.01 17.21
CA GLN A 289 -10.93 0.06 18.37
C GLN A 289 -10.50 1.08 19.42
N LYS A 290 -9.19 1.33 19.52
CA LYS A 290 -8.57 2.14 20.58
C LYS A 290 -8.20 3.53 20.09
N LEU A 291 -7.88 3.66 18.81
CA LEU A 291 -7.48 4.89 18.15
C LEU A 291 -8.57 5.32 17.17
N PHE A 292 -8.98 6.59 17.20
CA PHE A 292 -9.88 7.10 16.18
C PHE A 292 -9.09 7.51 14.93
N ILE A 293 -9.28 6.80 13.83
CA ILE A 293 -8.50 7.00 12.60
C ILE A 293 -9.41 7.59 11.51
N PRO A 294 -9.70 8.90 11.47
CA PRO A 294 -10.69 9.43 10.51
C PRO A 294 -10.34 9.22 9.03
N LEU A 295 -9.06 9.10 8.71
CA LEU A 295 -8.55 8.95 7.34
C LEU A 295 -7.47 7.88 7.27
N VAL A 296 -7.55 7.04 6.25
CA VAL A 296 -6.48 6.12 5.85
C VAL A 296 -6.12 6.38 4.39
N LEU A 297 -4.93 6.89 4.14
CA LEU A 297 -4.35 7.03 2.81
C LEU A 297 -3.58 5.76 2.46
N MET A 298 -3.85 5.17 1.29
CA MET A 298 -3.32 3.86 0.93
C MET A 298 -2.84 3.83 -0.53
N ASP A 299 -1.61 3.36 -0.73
CA ASP A 299 -1.12 3.04 -2.08
C ASP A 299 -1.80 1.76 -2.57
N TRP A 300 -2.54 1.90 -3.66
CA TRP A 300 -3.26 0.86 -4.38
C TRP A 300 -2.57 0.49 -5.70
N HIS A 301 -1.50 1.19 -6.08
CA HIS A 301 -0.78 0.95 -7.33
C HIS A 301 -0.25 -0.48 -7.42
N ALA A 302 0.45 -0.92 -6.38
CA ALA A 302 1.05 -2.25 -6.33
C ALA A 302 0.01 -3.37 -6.28
N MET A 303 -1.21 -3.08 -5.81
CA MET A 303 -2.30 -4.05 -5.72
C MET A 303 -2.78 -4.49 -7.12
N LYS A 304 -2.93 -3.57 -8.08
CA LYS A 304 -3.57 -3.88 -9.39
C LYS A 304 -2.87 -5.00 -10.18
N PRO A 305 -1.53 -4.97 -10.39
CA PRO A 305 -0.85 -6.00 -11.17
C PRO A 305 -0.92 -7.38 -10.52
N PHE A 306 -0.95 -7.44 -9.18
CA PHE A 306 -1.14 -8.71 -8.48
C PHE A 306 -2.47 -9.35 -8.88
N TYR A 307 -3.57 -8.61 -8.91
CA TYR A 307 -4.90 -9.20 -9.15
C TYR A 307 -5.26 -9.39 -10.62
N TRP A 308 -4.71 -8.57 -11.53
CA TRP A 308 -4.96 -8.76 -12.96
C TRP A 308 -4.39 -10.07 -13.51
N HIS A 309 -3.37 -10.61 -12.86
CA HIS A 309 -2.61 -11.76 -13.34
C HIS A 309 -2.56 -12.93 -12.36
N ALA A 310 -2.76 -12.70 -11.06
CA ALA A 310 -2.77 -13.79 -10.10
C ALA A 310 -4.11 -14.54 -10.17
N SER A 311 -4.02 -15.81 -10.53
CA SER A 311 -5.01 -16.84 -10.21
C SER A 311 -5.05 -17.16 -8.69
N ASN A 312 -4.66 -16.21 -7.83
CA ASN A 312 -4.55 -16.43 -6.39
C ASN A 312 -5.82 -15.94 -5.70
N ASP A 313 -6.83 -16.80 -5.67
CA ASP A 313 -8.12 -16.54 -5.02
C ASP A 313 -7.98 -16.08 -3.57
N ARG A 314 -6.88 -16.45 -2.89
CA ARG A 314 -6.62 -16.03 -1.51
C ARG A 314 -6.38 -14.54 -1.35
N ASP A 315 -5.50 -13.93 -2.14
CA ASP A 315 -5.19 -12.50 -1.96
C ASP A 315 -6.40 -11.65 -2.37
N ARG A 316 -7.17 -12.10 -3.36
CA ARG A 316 -8.43 -11.47 -3.74
C ARG A 316 -9.42 -11.48 -2.58
N LEU A 317 -9.61 -12.64 -1.93
CA LEU A 317 -10.46 -12.77 -0.75
C LEU A 317 -10.01 -11.84 0.38
N LEU A 318 -8.70 -11.71 0.62
CA LEU A 318 -8.19 -10.82 1.65
C LEU A 318 -8.44 -9.33 1.35
N VAL A 319 -8.43 -8.92 0.07
CA VAL A 319 -8.86 -7.57 -0.34
C VAL A 319 -10.33 -7.36 -0.03
N GLU A 320 -11.18 -8.31 -0.43
CA GLU A 320 -12.62 -8.25 -0.16
C GLU A 320 -12.88 -8.16 1.35
N LEU A 321 -12.18 -8.94 2.18
CA LEU A 321 -12.25 -8.87 3.65
C LEU A 321 -11.75 -7.52 4.21
N MET A 322 -10.70 -6.93 3.64
CA MET A 322 -10.25 -5.60 4.05
C MET A 322 -11.27 -4.51 3.71
N ILE A 323 -11.90 -4.60 2.53
CA ILE A 323 -12.98 -3.67 2.15
C ILE A 323 -14.15 -3.81 3.13
N GLU A 324 -14.58 -5.04 3.43
CA GLU A 324 -15.62 -5.30 4.42
C GLU A 324 -15.26 -4.74 5.81
N PHE A 325 -14.01 -4.93 6.26
CA PHE A 325 -13.51 -4.36 7.52
C PHE A 325 -13.71 -2.84 7.58
N PHE A 326 -13.38 -2.11 6.51
CA PHE A 326 -13.60 -0.66 6.47
C PHE A 326 -15.08 -0.27 6.45
N LEU A 327 -15.89 -0.96 5.64
CA LEU A 327 -17.31 -0.68 5.55
C LEU A 327 -18.04 -0.88 6.89
N GLU A 328 -17.68 -1.93 7.64
CA GLU A 328 -18.25 -2.21 8.96
C GLU A 328 -17.85 -1.18 10.01
N LEU A 329 -16.70 -0.53 9.84
CA LEU A 329 -16.24 0.57 10.67
C LEU A 329 -16.72 1.94 10.15
N ASP A 330 -17.73 1.97 9.28
CA ASP A 330 -18.33 3.18 8.73
C ASP A 330 -17.37 4.05 7.90
N TYR A 331 -16.42 3.44 7.20
CA TYR A 331 -15.60 4.12 6.20
C TYR A 331 -16.23 4.04 4.82
N ILE A 332 -15.88 5.00 3.96
CA ILE A 332 -16.16 4.99 2.53
C ILE A 332 -14.84 5.15 1.77
N PRO A 333 -14.62 4.36 0.70
CA PRO A 333 -13.47 4.57 -0.16
C PRO A 333 -13.75 5.76 -1.09
N VAL A 334 -12.81 6.68 -1.20
CA VAL A 334 -12.84 7.81 -2.12
C VAL A 334 -11.50 7.95 -2.84
N ASP A 335 -11.49 8.58 -4.01
CA ASP A 335 -10.25 9.02 -4.65
C ASP A 335 -9.74 10.33 -4.05
N LEU A 336 -8.59 10.82 -4.53
CA LEU A 336 -8.02 12.10 -4.08
C LEU A 336 -8.92 13.30 -4.41
N ASP A 337 -9.73 13.21 -5.45
CA ASP A 337 -10.74 14.21 -5.85
C ASP A 337 -12.06 14.08 -5.07
N ARG A 338 -12.13 13.15 -4.11
CA ARG A 338 -13.28 12.86 -3.23
C ARG A 338 -14.48 12.20 -3.91
N HIS A 339 -14.31 11.60 -5.09
CA HIS A 339 -15.34 10.76 -5.68
C HIS A 339 -15.42 9.44 -4.92
N VAL A 340 -16.64 9.05 -4.53
CA VAL A 340 -16.88 7.76 -3.89
C VAL A 340 -16.59 6.63 -4.88
N LEU A 341 -15.77 5.69 -4.45
CA LEU A 341 -15.38 4.53 -5.23
C LEU A 341 -16.36 3.38 -5.01
N HIS A 342 -16.72 2.68 -6.10
CA HIS A 342 -17.58 1.51 -6.03
C HIS A 342 -16.77 0.30 -5.53
N THR A 343 -17.23 -0.30 -4.42
CA THR A 343 -16.54 -1.42 -3.76
C THR A 343 -16.50 -2.69 -4.58
N GLU A 344 -17.42 -2.90 -5.52
CA GLU A 344 -17.39 -4.06 -6.42
C GLU A 344 -16.37 -3.91 -7.56
N LEU A 345 -15.80 -2.71 -7.74
CA LEU A 345 -14.89 -2.34 -8.82
C LEU A 345 -13.49 -1.98 -8.29
N TRP A 346 -13.08 -2.60 -7.18
CA TRP A 346 -11.83 -2.29 -6.50
C TRP A 346 -10.58 -2.60 -7.33
N ASP A 347 -10.70 -3.48 -8.31
CA ASP A 347 -9.62 -3.86 -9.24
C ASP A 347 -9.25 -2.75 -10.23
N ILE A 348 -10.13 -1.77 -10.43
CA ILE A 348 -9.93 -0.62 -11.32
C ILE A 348 -9.84 0.73 -10.60
N TRP A 349 -9.76 0.72 -9.27
CA TRP A 349 -9.58 1.94 -8.46
C TRP A 349 -8.34 2.75 -8.88
N PRO A 350 -8.24 4.04 -8.54
CA PRO A 350 -7.02 4.83 -8.76
C PRO A 350 -5.80 4.23 -8.02
N SER A 351 -4.61 4.78 -8.28
CA SER A 351 -3.39 4.34 -7.58
C SER A 351 -3.38 4.77 -6.11
N GLU A 352 -4.02 5.87 -5.77
CA GLU A 352 -4.16 6.33 -4.39
C GLU A 352 -5.61 6.21 -3.97
N VAL A 353 -5.86 5.52 -2.86
CA VAL A 353 -7.20 5.34 -2.29
C VAL A 353 -7.23 5.94 -0.90
N LEU A 354 -8.24 6.74 -0.63
CA LEU A 354 -8.50 7.29 0.69
C LEU A 354 -9.73 6.62 1.30
N TRP A 355 -9.55 5.96 2.43
CA TRP A 355 -10.67 5.52 3.26
C TRP A 355 -11.01 6.63 4.25
N ALA A 356 -12.20 7.21 4.10
CA ALA A 356 -12.68 8.26 4.98
C ALA A 356 -13.78 7.73 5.89
N HIS A 357 -13.62 7.88 7.20
CA HIS A 357 -14.70 7.60 8.15
C HIS A 357 -15.86 8.57 7.86
N LYS A 358 -17.11 8.12 7.89
CA LYS A 358 -18.29 8.93 7.54
C LYS A 358 -18.46 10.22 8.36
N THR A 359 -17.80 10.33 9.51
CA THR A 359 -17.81 11.55 10.35
C THR A 359 -16.72 12.55 9.99
N PHE A 360 -15.76 12.17 9.14
CA PHE A 360 -14.75 13.07 8.63
C PHE A 360 -15.38 14.02 7.61
N GLN A 361 -15.04 15.31 7.73
CA GLN A 361 -15.49 16.35 6.82
C GLN A 361 -14.29 16.85 6.04
N PHE A 362 -14.36 16.72 4.71
CA PHE A 362 -13.34 17.23 3.80
C PHE A 362 -13.19 18.75 3.89
#